data_AF-A0A1Y4GI45-F1
#
_entry.id   AF-A0A1Y4GI45-F1
#
_cell.length_a   1.000
_cell.length_b   1.000
_cell.length_c   1.000
_cell.angle_alpha   90.00
_cell.angle_beta   90.00
_cell.angle_gamma   90.00
#
_symmetry.space_group_name_H-M   'P 1'
#
loop_
_entity.id
_entity.type
_entity.pdbx_description
1 polymer ?
#
loop_
_entity_poly.entity_id
_entity_poly.type
_entity_poly.pdbx_seq_one_letter_code
_entity_poly.pdbx_strand_id
1 'polypeptide(L)'
;MNAAAVLRKYIIPLIVAAVALSVYMRSGGEAAKISRVTGASARGYEIVRSEDTHGGCHGDGHTFIIAAFDGGAARELSALLEKNSEWKPLPLGRTLTALAYGLREGANQFGPYVTGRGGGALLPKIGRGYYFFKDRRSEAASDGGEGILSRASLNFTLAVFDTERNRLYYYELDT
;
A
#
# COMPACT_ATOMS: atom_id res chain seq x y z
N MET A 1 -21.96 44.58 3.60
CA MET A 1 -22.26 43.16 3.29
C MET A 1 -22.64 42.46 4.59
N ASN A 2 -23.70 41.65 4.62
CA ASN A 2 -24.05 40.92 5.84
C ASN A 2 -23.12 39.70 6.04
N ALA A 3 -23.08 39.16 7.26
CA ALA A 3 -22.21 38.05 7.63
C ALA A 3 -22.39 36.82 6.71
N ALA A 4 -23.62 36.53 6.29
CA ALA A 4 -23.92 35.42 5.36
C ALA A 4 -23.31 35.62 3.96
N ALA A 5 -23.29 36.87 3.46
CA ALA A 5 -22.67 37.21 2.19
C ALA A 5 -21.13 37.12 2.25
N VAL A 6 -20.52 37.48 3.39
CA VAL A 6 -19.07 37.33 3.62
C VAL A 6 -18.69 35.85 3.73
N LEU A 7 -19.44 35.07 4.51
CA LEU A 7 -19.25 33.63 4.69
C LEU A 7 -19.28 32.89 3.35
N ARG A 8 -20.30 33.16 2.52
CA ARG A 8 -20.49 32.45 1.24
C ARG A 8 -19.52 32.92 0.14
N LYS A 9 -19.15 34.21 0.12
CA LYS A 9 -18.28 34.78 -0.92
C LYS A 9 -16.79 34.53 -0.67
N TYR A 10 -16.36 34.49 0.59
CA TYR A 10 -14.93 34.45 0.91
C TYR A 10 -14.52 33.24 1.76
N ILE A 11 -15.30 32.91 2.80
CA ILE A 11 -14.89 31.87 3.77
C ILE A 11 -15.08 30.46 3.19
N ILE A 12 -16.22 30.16 2.55
CA ILE A 12 -16.44 28.83 1.95
C ILE A 12 -15.38 28.51 0.87
N PRO A 13 -15.07 29.39 -0.10
CA PRO A 13 -14.01 29.13 -1.08
C PRO A 13 -12.64 28.92 -0.44
N LEU A 14 -12.31 29.68 0.61
CA LEU A 14 -11.04 29.52 1.35
C LEU A 14 -10.94 28.14 2.00
N ILE A 15 -12.01 27.68 2.66
CA ILE A 15 -12.05 26.34 3.27
C ILE A 15 -11.91 25.26 2.19
N VAL A 16 -12.63 25.39 1.07
CA VAL A 16 -12.52 24.44 -0.05
C VAL A 16 -11.09 24.40 -0.59
N ALA A 17 -10.44 25.56 -0.77
CA ALA A 17 -9.05 25.63 -1.23
C ALA A 17 -8.08 25.00 -0.21
N ALA A 18 -8.27 25.22 1.08
CA ALA A 18 -7.45 24.61 2.13
C ALA A 18 -7.62 23.09 2.19
N VAL A 19 -8.85 22.58 2.02
CA VAL A 19 -9.13 21.14 1.94
C VAL A 19 -8.52 20.54 0.66
N ALA A 20 -8.66 21.20 -0.48
CA ALA A 20 -8.07 20.74 -1.74
C ALA A 20 -6.52 20.69 -1.64
N LEU A 21 -5.91 21.70 -1.03
CA LEU A 21 -4.47 21.74 -0.81
C LEU A 21 -4.01 20.62 0.12
N SER A 22 -4.72 20.35 1.22
CA SER A 22 -4.35 19.29 2.16
C SER A 22 -4.46 17.90 1.53
N VAL A 23 -5.48 17.65 0.72
CA VAL A 23 -5.63 16.41 -0.07
C VAL A 23 -4.50 16.27 -1.07
N TYR A 24 -4.16 17.34 -1.81
CA TYR A 24 -3.07 17.34 -2.78
C TYR A 24 -1.71 17.03 -2.12
N MET A 25 -1.40 17.68 -1.01
CA MET A 25 -0.15 17.47 -0.27
C MET A 25 -0.06 16.03 0.28
N ARG A 26 -1.16 15.47 0.78
CA ARG A 26 -1.21 14.08 1.27
C ARG A 26 -0.94 13.08 0.15
N SER A 27 -1.63 13.23 -0.98
CA SER A 27 -1.40 12.40 -2.18
C SER A 27 0.06 12.44 -2.62
N GLY A 28 0.70 13.61 -2.59
CA GLY A 28 2.13 13.76 -2.90
C GLY A 28 3.07 13.09 -1.89
N GLY A 29 2.69 13.02 -0.61
CA GLY A 29 3.46 12.31 0.42
C GLY A 29 3.39 10.78 0.28
N GLU A 30 2.20 10.25 0.03
CA GLU A 30 1.96 8.81 -0.18
C GLU A 30 2.67 8.30 -1.43
N ALA A 31 2.58 9.10 -2.48
CA ALA A 31 3.32 8.96 -3.71
C ALA A 31 4.83 8.80 -3.50
N ALA A 32 5.42 9.74 -2.77
CA ALA A 32 6.84 9.72 -2.45
C ALA A 32 7.22 8.52 -1.57
N LYS A 33 6.34 8.10 -0.64
CA LYS A 33 6.57 6.91 0.21
C LYS A 33 6.68 5.65 -0.65
N ILE A 34 5.71 5.39 -1.53
CA ILE A 34 5.70 4.22 -2.42
C ILE A 34 6.97 4.18 -3.27
N SER A 35 7.30 5.30 -3.92
CA SER A 35 8.46 5.37 -4.80
C SER A 35 9.78 5.17 -4.05
N ARG A 36 9.93 5.76 -2.86
CA ARG A 36 11.13 5.62 -2.02
C ARG A 36 11.32 4.19 -1.52
N VAL A 37 10.25 3.50 -1.14
CA VAL A 37 10.34 2.16 -0.53
C VAL A 37 10.52 1.07 -1.58
N THR A 38 9.80 1.19 -2.70
CA THR A 38 9.75 0.13 -3.73
C THR A 38 10.68 0.35 -4.92
N GLY A 39 11.30 1.53 -5.01
CA GLY A 39 12.07 1.97 -6.18
C GLY A 39 11.23 2.25 -7.43
N ALA A 40 9.91 1.99 -7.40
CA ALA A 40 9.01 2.23 -8.53
C ALA A 40 8.50 3.67 -8.49
N SER A 41 9.08 4.54 -9.31
CA SER A 41 8.54 5.89 -9.55
C SER A 41 7.60 5.84 -10.75
N ALA A 42 6.31 5.73 -10.47
CA ALA A 42 5.29 5.86 -11.50
C ALA A 42 4.80 7.31 -11.55
N ARG A 43 4.37 7.78 -12.72
CA ARG A 43 3.59 9.03 -12.86
C ARG A 43 2.17 8.68 -13.27
N GLY A 44 1.23 9.61 -13.12
CA GLY A 44 -0.13 9.42 -13.62
C GLY A 44 -0.99 8.43 -12.82
N TYR A 45 -0.85 8.42 -11.48
CA TYR A 45 -1.79 7.73 -10.61
C TYR A 45 -2.58 8.69 -9.73
N GLU A 46 -3.71 8.16 -9.26
CA GLU A 46 -4.57 8.76 -8.25
C GLU A 46 -4.55 7.88 -6.99
N ILE A 47 -4.32 8.47 -5.83
CA ILE A 47 -4.52 7.74 -4.57
C ILE A 47 -6.01 7.65 -4.28
N VAL A 48 -6.57 6.45 -4.40
CA VAL A 48 -8.01 6.20 -4.21
C VAL A 48 -8.35 5.79 -2.77
N ARG A 49 -7.38 5.28 -2.02
CA ARG A 49 -7.50 4.98 -0.59
C ARG A 49 -6.15 5.09 0.08
N SER A 50 -6.16 5.66 1.28
CA SER A 50 -5.02 5.65 2.17
C SER A 50 -5.48 5.60 3.62
N GLU A 51 -4.90 4.67 4.37
CA GLU A 51 -5.05 4.56 5.82
C GLU A 51 -3.67 4.34 6.46
N ASP A 52 -3.48 4.98 7.61
CA ASP A 52 -2.30 4.82 8.44
C ASP A 52 -2.79 4.68 9.89
N THR A 53 -2.47 3.57 10.53
CA THR A 53 -2.91 3.27 11.90
C THR A 53 -1.78 3.38 12.92
N HIS A 54 -0.56 3.68 12.49
CA HIS A 54 0.57 3.82 13.39
C HIS A 54 0.33 4.96 14.40
N GLY A 55 0.64 4.71 15.66
CA GLY A 55 0.47 5.66 16.75
C GLY A 55 0.90 5.10 18.11
N GLY A 56 0.67 5.88 19.17
CA GLY A 56 1.07 5.48 20.52
C GLY A 56 2.59 5.43 20.74
N CYS A 57 3.02 4.89 21.89
CA CYS A 57 4.44 4.87 22.27
C CYS A 57 5.28 3.84 21.51
N HIS A 58 4.66 2.80 20.97
CA HIS A 58 5.36 1.70 20.28
C HIS A 58 5.45 1.93 18.77
N GLY A 59 4.57 2.77 18.21
CA GLY A 59 4.55 3.03 16.77
C GLY A 59 4.01 1.87 15.96
N ASP A 60 3.37 0.88 16.59
CA ASP A 60 2.77 -0.28 15.93
C ASP A 60 1.55 0.14 15.11
N GLY A 61 1.31 -0.58 14.03
CA GLY A 61 0.19 -0.35 13.13
C GLY A 61 0.48 -0.81 11.72
N HIS A 62 -0.30 -0.28 10.80
CA HIS A 62 -0.16 -0.55 9.40
C HIS A 62 -0.44 0.69 8.56
N THR A 63 0.24 0.80 7.43
CA THR A 63 -0.14 1.70 6.34
C THR A 63 -0.72 0.87 5.20
N PHE A 64 -1.87 1.28 4.67
CA PHE A 64 -2.43 0.70 3.45
C PHE A 64 -2.81 1.79 2.46
N ILE A 65 -2.28 1.69 1.24
CA ILE A 65 -2.51 2.66 0.16
C ILE A 65 -2.96 1.91 -1.10
N ILE A 66 -3.95 2.46 -1.78
CA ILE A 66 -4.35 2.02 -3.13
C ILE A 66 -4.12 3.17 -4.09
N ALA A 67 -3.28 2.95 -5.09
CA ALA A 67 -3.08 3.87 -6.20
C ALA A 67 -3.71 3.28 -7.47
N ALA A 68 -4.56 4.05 -8.14
CA ALA A 68 -5.18 3.69 -9.42
C ALA A 68 -4.46 4.40 -10.56
N PHE A 69 -4.29 3.68 -11.67
CA PHE A 69 -3.60 4.16 -12.86
C PHE A 69 -4.55 4.16 -14.05
N ASP A 70 -4.41 5.15 -14.93
CA ASP A 70 -4.98 5.03 -16.27
C ASP A 70 -4.24 3.92 -17.07
N GLY A 71 -4.83 3.48 -18.19
CA GLY A 71 -4.27 2.38 -18.97
C GLY A 71 -2.89 2.66 -19.59
N GLY A 72 -2.55 3.92 -19.84
CA GLY A 72 -1.24 4.32 -20.36
C GLY A 72 -0.18 4.24 -19.24
N ALA A 73 -0.44 4.90 -18.13
CA ALA A 73 0.42 4.90 -16.95
C ALA A 73 0.61 3.48 -16.37
N ALA A 74 -0.44 2.65 -16.38
CA ALA A 74 -0.35 1.26 -15.95
C ALA A 74 0.57 0.41 -16.84
N ARG A 75 0.57 0.65 -18.15
CA ARG A 75 1.45 -0.03 -19.10
C ARG A 75 2.90 0.39 -18.91
N GLU A 76 3.14 1.69 -18.73
CA GLU A 76 4.48 2.22 -18.43
C GLU A 76 5.03 1.65 -17.12
N LEU A 77 4.20 1.61 -16.07
CA LEU A 77 4.57 1.00 -14.80
C LEU A 77 4.88 -0.49 -14.99
N SER A 78 4.02 -1.26 -15.67
CA SER A 78 4.27 -2.68 -15.94
C SER A 78 5.65 -2.91 -16.59
N ALA A 79 5.97 -2.12 -17.61
CA ALA A 79 7.24 -2.21 -18.33
C ALA A 79 8.45 -1.82 -17.46
N LEU A 80 8.26 -0.93 -16.49
CA LEU A 80 9.29 -0.57 -15.51
C LEU A 80 9.48 -1.68 -14.46
N LEU A 81 8.39 -2.26 -13.95
CA LEU A 81 8.43 -3.33 -12.97
C LEU A 81 9.06 -4.60 -13.55
N GLU A 82 8.76 -4.93 -14.80
CA GLU A 82 9.36 -6.09 -15.49
C GLU A 82 10.90 -6.02 -15.56
N LYS A 83 11.46 -4.82 -15.64
CA LYS A 83 12.91 -4.59 -15.71
C LYS A 83 13.55 -4.39 -14.33
N ASN A 84 12.76 -4.31 -13.27
CA ASN A 84 13.24 -4.06 -11.92
C ASN A 84 13.39 -5.39 -11.17
N SER A 85 14.62 -5.76 -10.81
CA SER A 85 14.93 -7.03 -10.13
C SER A 85 14.26 -7.20 -8.76
N GLU A 86 13.88 -6.09 -8.12
CA GLU A 86 13.20 -6.10 -6.82
C GLU A 86 11.72 -6.51 -6.94
N TRP A 87 11.15 -6.38 -8.14
CA TRP A 87 9.77 -6.74 -8.43
C TRP A 87 9.71 -8.10 -9.12
N LYS A 88 8.82 -8.95 -8.64
CA LYS A 88 8.67 -10.33 -9.11
C LYS A 88 7.28 -10.52 -9.72
N PRO A 89 7.14 -11.33 -10.77
CA PRO A 89 5.83 -11.63 -11.33
C PRO A 89 5.01 -12.44 -10.32
N LEU A 90 3.69 -12.21 -10.29
CA LEU A 90 2.75 -13.09 -9.61
C LEU A 90 2.74 -14.48 -10.28
N PRO A 91 2.41 -15.57 -9.55
CA PRO A 91 1.78 -15.61 -8.23
C PRO A 91 2.74 -15.39 -7.05
N LEU A 92 2.17 -15.05 -5.89
CA LEU A 92 2.91 -15.02 -4.63
C LEU A 92 3.39 -16.43 -4.24
N GLY A 93 4.60 -16.51 -3.68
CA GLY A 93 5.07 -17.73 -3.01
C GLY A 93 4.23 -18.09 -1.78
N ARG A 94 4.45 -19.28 -1.21
CA ARG A 94 3.67 -19.80 -0.06
C ARG A 94 3.65 -18.80 1.11
N THR A 95 4.80 -18.32 1.54
CA THR A 95 4.90 -17.40 2.69
C THR A 95 4.12 -16.12 2.46
N LEU A 96 4.31 -15.47 1.31
CA LEU A 96 3.61 -14.22 1.00
C LEU A 96 2.12 -14.43 0.79
N THR A 97 1.70 -15.60 0.30
CA THR A 97 0.30 -16.00 0.25
C THR A 97 -0.31 -16.10 1.65
N ALA A 98 0.39 -16.72 2.62
CA ALA A 98 -0.04 -16.72 4.01
C ALA A 98 -0.14 -15.31 4.60
N LEU A 99 0.82 -14.43 4.31
CA LEU A 99 0.77 -13.03 4.77
C LEU A 99 -0.44 -12.29 4.17
N ALA A 100 -0.63 -12.40 2.86
CA ALA A 100 -1.63 -11.63 2.13
C ALA A 100 -3.07 -12.14 2.31
N TYR A 101 -3.26 -13.45 2.21
CA TYR A 101 -4.58 -14.07 2.11
C TYR A 101 -4.87 -15.10 3.20
N GLY A 102 -3.86 -15.45 4.00
CA GLY A 102 -3.91 -16.56 4.93
C GLY A 102 -3.76 -17.91 4.24
N LEU A 103 -3.30 -18.91 4.98
CA LEU A 103 -3.21 -20.30 4.54
C LEU A 103 -3.64 -21.23 5.68
N ARG A 104 -4.47 -22.21 5.35
CA ARG A 104 -4.83 -23.31 6.26
C ARG A 104 -4.20 -24.60 5.76
N GLU A 105 -3.40 -25.22 6.59
CA GLU A 105 -2.70 -26.47 6.28
C GLU A 105 -2.93 -27.46 7.41
N GLY A 106 -3.84 -28.41 7.19
CA GLY A 106 -4.31 -29.32 8.22
C GLY A 106 -4.98 -28.58 9.38
N ALA A 107 -4.41 -28.72 10.58
CA ALA A 107 -4.87 -28.04 11.80
C ALA A 107 -4.29 -26.63 11.98
N ASN A 108 -3.25 -26.26 11.21
CA ASN A 108 -2.55 -25.00 11.36
C ASN A 108 -3.18 -23.90 10.49
N GLN A 109 -3.22 -22.68 11.03
CA GLN A 109 -3.61 -21.47 10.31
C GLN A 109 -2.47 -20.45 10.36
N PHE A 110 -2.09 -19.94 9.20
CA PHE A 110 -1.08 -18.91 9.04
C PHE A 110 -1.76 -17.66 8.48
N GLY A 111 -1.64 -16.52 9.15
CA GLY A 111 -2.26 -15.26 8.72
C GLY A 111 -3.79 -15.33 8.55
N PRO A 112 -4.38 -14.42 7.76
CA PRO A 112 -3.74 -13.30 7.06
C PRO A 112 -3.20 -12.23 8.01
N TYR A 113 -2.19 -11.49 7.56
CA TYR A 113 -1.64 -10.32 8.26
C TYR A 113 -1.81 -9.01 7.48
N VAL A 114 -2.18 -9.08 6.19
CA VAL A 114 -2.58 -7.93 5.36
C VAL A 114 -4.07 -7.66 5.60
N THR A 115 -4.36 -7.13 6.79
CA THR A 115 -5.73 -6.93 7.29
C THR A 115 -5.94 -5.51 7.79
N GLY A 116 -7.14 -4.99 7.62
CA GLY A 116 -7.51 -3.68 8.11
C GLY A 116 -7.90 -3.71 9.58
N ARG A 117 -8.31 -2.55 10.09
CA ARG A 117 -8.88 -2.44 11.43
C ARG A 117 -10.08 -3.40 11.57
N GLY A 118 -10.02 -4.33 12.51
CA GLY A 118 -11.04 -5.37 12.72
C GLY A 118 -10.78 -6.70 12.00
N GLY A 119 -9.61 -6.89 11.38
CA GLY A 119 -9.17 -8.19 10.85
C GLY A 119 -9.70 -8.53 9.45
N GLY A 120 -10.45 -7.64 8.80
CA GLY A 120 -10.91 -7.84 7.43
C GLY A 120 -9.75 -7.77 6.41
N ALA A 121 -9.73 -8.68 5.43
CA ALA A 121 -8.70 -8.69 4.39
C ALA A 121 -8.73 -7.40 3.56
N LEU A 122 -7.56 -6.78 3.34
CA LEU A 122 -7.44 -5.56 2.54
C LEU A 122 -7.08 -5.83 1.09
N LEU A 123 -6.29 -6.87 0.84
CA LEU A 123 -5.81 -7.19 -0.50
C LEU A 123 -6.83 -8.12 -1.21
N PRO A 124 -7.37 -7.72 -2.38
CA PRO A 124 -8.18 -8.63 -3.18
C PRO A 124 -7.29 -9.75 -3.75
N LYS A 125 -7.89 -10.88 -4.16
CA LYS A 125 -7.14 -11.92 -4.87
C LYS A 125 -6.71 -11.40 -6.25
N ILE A 126 -5.40 -11.34 -6.48
CA ILE A 126 -4.79 -10.85 -7.73
C ILE A 126 -4.09 -12.01 -8.42
N GLY A 127 -4.48 -12.29 -9.67
CA GLY A 127 -3.93 -13.39 -10.47
C GLY A 127 -2.79 -12.99 -11.40
N ARG A 128 -2.75 -11.72 -11.84
CA ARG A 128 -1.75 -11.21 -12.81
C ARG A 128 -1.18 -9.87 -12.37
N GLY A 129 0.12 -9.74 -12.56
CA GLY A 129 0.87 -8.53 -12.25
C GLY A 129 2.16 -8.82 -11.51
N TYR A 130 2.60 -7.87 -10.69
CA TYR A 130 3.92 -7.89 -10.06
C TYR A 130 3.80 -7.62 -8.57
N TYR A 131 4.74 -8.13 -7.78
CA TYR A 131 4.82 -7.85 -6.36
C TYR A 131 6.24 -7.45 -5.96
N PHE A 132 6.32 -6.65 -4.90
CA PHE A 132 7.53 -6.30 -4.19
C PHE A 132 7.35 -6.69 -2.73
N PHE A 133 8.36 -7.31 -2.14
CA PHE A 133 8.34 -7.68 -0.74
C PHE A 133 9.66 -7.30 -0.07
N LYS A 134 9.54 -6.73 1.13
CA LYS A 134 10.69 -6.39 1.96
C LYS A 134 10.41 -6.77 3.42
N ASP A 135 11.17 -7.72 3.94
CA ASP A 135 11.27 -7.95 5.39
C ASP A 135 12.12 -6.82 6.00
N ARG A 136 11.54 -6.01 6.88
CA ARG A 136 12.18 -4.86 7.54
C ARG A 136 12.76 -5.20 8.91
N ARG A 137 12.63 -6.46 9.37
CA ARG A 137 13.26 -6.94 10.61
C ARG A 137 14.58 -7.68 10.37
N SER A 138 14.74 -8.32 9.23
CA SER A 138 15.95 -9.09 8.92
C SER A 138 17.09 -8.18 8.46
N GLU A 139 18.29 -8.36 9.00
CA GLU A 139 19.51 -7.66 8.50
C GLU A 139 19.85 -8.06 7.06
N ALA A 140 19.37 -9.24 6.62
CA ALA A 140 19.40 -9.67 5.23
C ALA A 140 17.99 -9.58 4.63
N ALA A 141 17.82 -8.83 3.55
CA ALA A 141 16.57 -8.83 2.79
C ALA A 141 16.31 -10.27 2.26
N SER A 142 15.29 -10.94 2.81
CA SER A 142 14.79 -12.20 2.24
C SER A 142 13.59 -11.89 1.36
N ASP A 143 13.78 -11.98 0.05
CA ASP A 143 12.74 -11.68 -0.93
C ASP A 143 11.51 -12.62 -0.82
N GLY A 144 11.66 -13.76 -0.15
CA GLY A 144 10.63 -14.79 0.03
C GLY A 144 9.93 -14.76 1.40
N GLY A 145 10.40 -13.91 2.32
CA GLY A 145 9.92 -13.88 3.71
C GLY A 145 10.27 -15.13 4.50
N GLU A 146 11.44 -15.72 4.26
CA GLU A 146 11.86 -16.95 4.93
C GLU A 146 11.87 -16.78 6.46
N GLY A 147 11.22 -17.71 7.15
CA GLY A 147 11.11 -17.69 8.61
C GLY A 147 10.29 -16.54 9.20
N ILE A 148 9.60 -15.72 8.39
CA ILE A 148 8.80 -14.61 8.93
C ILE A 148 7.57 -15.12 9.71
N LEU A 149 6.95 -16.21 9.25
CA LEU A 149 5.74 -16.79 9.85
C LEU A 149 5.96 -17.43 11.23
N SER A 150 7.21 -17.66 11.62
CA SER A 150 7.56 -18.23 12.94
C SER A 150 7.98 -17.17 13.97
N ARG A 151 7.92 -15.88 13.63
CA ARG A 151 8.36 -14.78 14.51
C ARG A 151 7.19 -14.22 15.32
N ALA A 152 7.50 -13.65 16.48
CA ALA A 152 6.52 -12.99 17.35
C ALA A 152 6.15 -11.58 16.90
N SER A 153 6.99 -10.94 16.07
CA SER A 153 6.79 -9.59 15.53
C SER A 153 7.15 -9.57 14.05
N LEU A 154 6.36 -8.82 13.28
CA LEU A 154 6.33 -8.77 11.82
C LEU A 154 6.46 -7.32 11.36
N ASN A 155 7.64 -6.93 10.91
CA ASN A 155 7.81 -5.65 10.21
C ASN A 155 8.12 -5.92 8.75
N PHE A 156 7.17 -5.67 7.87
CA PHE A 156 7.36 -5.92 6.44
C PHE A 156 6.62 -4.89 5.58
N THR A 157 7.04 -4.82 4.33
CA THR A 157 6.32 -4.13 3.26
C THR A 157 5.96 -5.14 2.18
N LEU A 158 4.70 -5.11 1.74
CA LEU A 158 4.22 -5.84 0.58
C LEU A 158 3.54 -4.84 -0.36
N ALA A 159 4.01 -4.75 -1.60
CA ALA A 159 3.32 -4.02 -2.65
C ALA A 159 2.93 -4.99 -3.77
N VAL A 160 1.72 -4.85 -4.31
CA VAL A 160 1.21 -5.70 -5.40
C VAL A 160 0.56 -4.82 -6.44
N PHE A 161 1.05 -4.87 -7.67
CA PHE A 161 0.46 -4.22 -8.81
C PHE A 161 -0.42 -5.22 -9.58
N ASP A 162 -1.73 -4.98 -9.59
CA ASP A 162 -2.75 -5.71 -10.34
C ASP A 162 -2.86 -5.11 -11.75
N THR A 163 -2.36 -5.84 -12.75
CA THR A 163 -2.37 -5.40 -14.16
C THR A 163 -3.75 -5.53 -14.81
N GLU A 164 -4.69 -6.27 -14.21
CA GLU A 164 -6.05 -6.39 -14.72
C GLU A 164 -6.91 -5.19 -14.31
N ARG A 165 -6.66 -4.67 -13.10
CA ARG A 165 -7.41 -3.54 -12.52
C ARG A 165 -6.66 -2.22 -12.57
N ASN A 166 -5.41 -2.21 -13.05
CA ASN A 166 -4.52 -1.05 -13.05
C ASN A 166 -4.40 -0.42 -11.66
N ARG A 167 -4.19 -1.25 -10.64
CA ARG A 167 -4.13 -0.82 -9.24
C ARG A 167 -2.87 -1.32 -8.57
N LEU A 168 -2.19 -0.41 -7.89
CA LEU A 168 -1.13 -0.75 -6.95
C LEU A 168 -1.69 -0.74 -5.53
N TYR A 169 -1.53 -1.86 -4.84
CA TYR A 169 -1.82 -1.99 -3.42
C TYR A 169 -0.49 -1.97 -2.68
N TYR A 170 -0.34 -1.07 -1.73
CA TYR A 170 0.83 -0.97 -0.87
C TYR A 170 0.41 -1.22 0.57
N TYR A 171 1.09 -2.14 1.24
CA TYR A 171 0.86 -2.46 2.64
C TYR A 171 2.18 -2.47 3.41
N GLU A 172 2.16 -1.82 4.56
CA GLU A 172 3.25 -1.77 5.51
C GLU A 172 2.71 -2.19 6.87
N LEU A 173 3.40 -3.08 7.57
CA LEU A 173 3.06 -3.53 8.92
C LEU A 173 4.27 -3.34 9.82
N ASP A 174 4.03 -2.81 11.03
CA ASP A 174 4.96 -2.69 12.14
C ASP A 174 4.28 -3.19 13.43
N THR A 175 4.90 -4.15 14.13
CA THR A 175 4.37 -4.80 15.34
C THR A 175 5.46 -5.17 16.34
#